data_AF-A0A395YIP2-F1
#
_entry.id   AF-A0A395YIP2-F1
#
_cell.length_a   1.000
_cell.length_b   1.000
_cell.length_c   1.000
_cell.angle_alpha   90.00
_cell.angle_beta   90.00
_cell.angle_gamma   90.00
#
_symmetry.space_group_name_H-M   'P 1'
#
loop_
_entity.id
_entity.type
_entity.pdbx_description
1 polymer ?
#
loop_
_entity_poly.entity_id
_entity_poly.type
_entity_poly.pdbx_seq_one_letter_code
_entity_poly.pdbx_strand_id
1 'polypeptide(L)'
;MLRSKAGGRNHHSGTPGLSVHLHWPCRRSPGPGKCAELLNHNTNFHELIVSLCGNSFIQNFHDINRNLIILSRSNELFHRSDADYSSEHRQILEALRSHDGSLAESRMRVHIQNDLDYYLEHVNK
;
A
#
# COMPACT_ATOMS: atom_id res chain seq x y z
N MET A 1 -9.57 -42.06 40.30
CA MET A 1 -10.73 -41.21 40.68
C MET A 1 -10.88 -40.15 39.61
N LEU A 2 -11.97 -40.23 38.84
CA LEU A 2 -12.31 -39.38 37.71
C LEU A 2 -12.62 -37.94 38.16
N ARG A 3 -12.21 -36.93 37.38
CA ARG A 3 -13.03 -35.76 37.08
C ARG A 3 -12.46 -34.92 35.93
N SER A 4 -13.21 -34.95 34.82
CA SER A 4 -13.20 -33.98 33.73
C SER A 4 -13.43 -32.55 34.23
N LYS A 5 -12.84 -31.58 33.54
CA LYS A 5 -13.47 -30.27 33.32
C LYS A 5 -13.40 -29.92 31.84
N ALA A 6 -14.58 -29.70 31.29
CA ALA A 6 -14.84 -29.15 29.97
C ALA A 6 -14.75 -27.62 29.98
N GLY A 7 -14.57 -27.03 28.80
CA GLY A 7 -14.79 -25.61 28.50
C GLY A 7 -13.53 -24.96 27.92
N GLY A 8 -13.53 -24.35 26.74
CA GLY A 8 -14.55 -24.13 25.74
C GLY A 8 -13.85 -23.78 24.42
N ARG A 9 -14.45 -24.18 23.30
CA ARG A 9 -13.98 -23.81 21.97
C ARG A 9 -14.27 -22.32 21.77
N ASN A 10 -13.24 -21.48 21.71
CA ASN A 10 -13.38 -20.14 21.15
C ASN A 10 -13.35 -20.26 19.62
N HIS A 11 -14.53 -20.26 19.03
CA HIS A 11 -14.74 -19.85 17.65
C HIS A 11 -14.41 -18.35 17.54
N HIS A 12 -13.22 -18.02 17.03
CA HIS A 12 -12.98 -16.69 16.47
C HIS A 12 -13.27 -16.76 14.97
N SER A 13 -14.55 -16.62 14.64
CA SER A 13 -14.98 -16.08 13.35
C SER A 13 -14.60 -14.59 13.32
N GLY A 14 -13.37 -14.31 12.93
CA GLY A 14 -12.88 -12.96 12.66
C GLY A 14 -12.92 -12.71 11.15
N THR A 15 -13.90 -11.93 10.70
CA THR A 15 -13.82 -11.21 9.41
C THR A 15 -12.48 -10.46 9.33
N PRO A 16 -11.75 -10.49 8.20
CA PRO A 16 -10.52 -9.70 8.08
C PRO A 16 -10.89 -8.22 7.96
N GLY A 17 -10.95 -7.54 9.11
CA GLY A 17 -11.03 -6.09 9.17
C GLY A 17 -9.74 -5.50 8.62
N LEU A 18 -9.84 -4.74 7.54
CA LEU A 18 -8.77 -3.92 6.94
C LEU A 18 -8.31 -2.84 7.93
N SER A 19 -7.46 -3.21 8.89
CA SER A 19 -6.80 -2.27 9.79
C SER A 19 -5.44 -1.88 9.24
N VAL A 20 -5.43 -0.92 8.33
CA VAL A 20 -4.18 -0.34 7.79
C VAL A 20 -3.62 0.64 8.84
N HIS A 21 -2.63 0.19 9.62
CA HIS A 21 -1.85 1.07 10.50
C HIS A 21 -0.86 1.86 9.62
N LEU A 22 -0.97 3.19 9.60
CA LEU A 22 -0.14 4.06 8.76
C LEU A 22 0.97 4.72 9.60
N HIS A 23 2.25 4.38 9.35
CA HIS A 23 3.41 5.13 9.87
C HIS A 23 4.72 4.91 9.05
N TRP A 24 5.31 6.00 8.54
CA TRP A 24 6.69 6.52 8.84
C TRP A 24 7.86 6.47 7.80
N PRO A 25 8.74 7.51 7.63
CA PRO A 25 9.79 7.60 6.59
C PRO A 25 11.10 6.85 6.77
N CYS A 26 11.72 6.56 5.61
CA CYS A 26 13.09 6.08 5.40
C CYS A 26 14.18 7.16 5.59
N ARG A 27 13.91 8.44 5.26
CA ARG A 27 14.93 9.52 5.18
C ARG A 27 15.48 10.02 6.53
N ARG A 28 14.83 9.68 7.66
CA ARG A 28 15.14 10.24 9.01
C ARG A 28 14.94 9.25 10.20
N SER A 29 14.94 7.93 9.99
CA SER A 29 14.76 6.94 11.08
C SER A 29 15.86 5.85 11.10
N PRO A 30 16.08 5.20 12.26
CA PRO A 30 17.29 4.45 12.53
C PRO A 30 17.19 3.05 11.94
N GLY A 31 17.67 2.87 10.72
CA GLY A 31 18.09 1.56 10.21
C GLY A 31 17.29 1.01 9.01
N PRO A 32 17.92 0.08 8.28
CA PRO A 32 17.43 -0.45 7.00
C PRO A 32 16.07 -1.16 7.06
N GLY A 33 15.63 -1.62 8.24
CA GLY A 33 14.36 -2.34 8.41
C GLY A 33 13.11 -1.51 8.11
N LYS A 34 13.07 -0.23 8.49
CA LYS A 34 11.87 0.62 8.31
C LYS A 34 11.60 0.99 6.86
N CYS A 35 12.66 1.19 6.06
CA CYS A 35 12.53 1.47 4.63
C CYS A 35 11.94 0.26 3.88
N ALA A 36 12.38 -0.95 4.23
CA ALA A 36 11.88 -2.19 3.66
C ALA A 36 10.40 -2.41 4.02
N GLU A 37 10.01 -2.11 5.26
CA GLU A 37 8.61 -2.16 5.67
C GLU A 37 7.74 -1.19 4.88
N LEU A 38 8.16 0.05 4.68
CA LEU A 38 7.41 1.01 3.86
C LEU A 38 7.24 0.55 2.41
N LEU A 39 8.33 0.06 1.80
CA LEU A 39 8.30 -0.48 0.45
C LEU A 39 7.32 -1.64 0.35
N ASN A 40 7.29 -2.51 1.36
CA ASN A 40 6.34 -3.61 1.44
C ASN A 40 4.89 -3.12 1.58
N HIS A 41 4.61 -2.12 2.44
CA HIS A 41 3.26 -1.56 2.59
C HIS A 41 2.78 -0.88 1.30
N ASN A 42 3.64 -0.08 0.66
CA ASN A 42 3.37 0.52 -0.65
C ASN A 42 3.03 -0.58 -1.67
N THR A 43 3.90 -1.59 -1.78
CA THR A 43 3.72 -2.68 -2.73
C THR A 43 2.41 -3.43 -2.52
N ASN A 44 2.12 -3.80 -1.28
CA ASN A 44 0.88 -4.49 -0.93
C ASN A 44 -0.37 -3.64 -1.20
N PHE A 45 -0.30 -2.31 -1.01
CA PHE A 45 -1.40 -1.41 -1.30
C PHE A 45 -1.80 -1.44 -2.77
N HIS A 46 -0.85 -1.27 -3.68
CA HIS A 46 -1.14 -1.31 -5.11
C HIS A 46 -1.48 -2.73 -5.61
N GLU A 47 -0.78 -3.75 -5.12
CA GLU A 47 -1.08 -5.15 -5.46
C GLU A 47 -2.52 -5.52 -5.07
N LEU A 48 -3.00 -5.05 -3.92
CA LEU A 48 -4.38 -5.28 -3.50
C LEU A 48 -5.38 -4.61 -4.47
N ILE A 49 -5.16 -3.35 -4.85
CA ILE A 49 -6.04 -2.65 -5.80
C ILE A 49 -6.08 -3.38 -7.15
N VAL A 50 -4.93 -3.80 -7.66
CA VAL A 50 -4.83 -4.52 -8.95
C VAL A 50 -5.49 -5.90 -8.86
N SER A 51 -5.27 -6.65 -7.78
CA SER A 51 -5.90 -7.97 -7.61
C SER A 51 -7.43 -7.89 -7.54
N LEU A 52 -7.97 -6.80 -6.97
CA LEU A 52 -9.40 -6.59 -6.81
C LEU A 52 -10.11 -5.94 -8.01
N CYS A 53 -9.36 -5.41 -8.99
CA CYS A 53 -9.98 -4.69 -10.11
C CYS A 53 -10.74 -5.57 -11.11
N GLY A 54 -10.58 -6.89 -11.07
CA GLY A 54 -11.25 -7.84 -11.97
C GLY A 54 -10.82 -7.75 -13.43
N ASN A 55 -9.82 -6.93 -13.75
CA ASN A 55 -9.32 -6.73 -15.11
C ASN A 55 -8.03 -7.54 -15.33
N SER A 56 -8.15 -8.67 -16.02
CA SER A 56 -7.03 -9.59 -16.27
C SER A 56 -5.90 -8.98 -17.09
N PHE A 57 -6.21 -8.03 -17.98
CA PHE A 57 -5.19 -7.30 -18.73
C PHE A 57 -4.33 -6.43 -17.81
N ILE A 58 -4.95 -5.67 -16.90
CA ILE A 58 -4.23 -4.84 -15.92
C ILE A 58 -3.41 -5.70 -14.97
N GLN A 59 -3.96 -6.81 -14.50
CA GLN A 59 -3.26 -7.77 -13.65
C GLN A 59 -2.02 -8.33 -14.34
N ASN A 60 -2.16 -8.82 -15.57
CA ASN A 60 -1.04 -9.35 -16.34
C ASN A 60 0.00 -8.27 -16.67
N PHE A 61 -0.44 -7.06 -16.99
CA PHE A 61 0.46 -5.93 -17.22
C PHE A 61 1.27 -5.59 -15.95
N HIS A 62 0.61 -5.57 -14.79
CA HIS A 62 1.28 -5.35 -13.51
C HIS A 62 2.31 -6.45 -13.22
N ASP A 63 1.96 -7.71 -13.47
CA ASP A 63 2.83 -8.86 -13.20
C ASP A 63 4.09 -8.84 -14.08
N ILE A 64 3.95 -8.55 -15.38
CA ILE A 64 5.08 -8.41 -16.30
C ILE A 64 6.02 -7.26 -15.87
N ASN A 65 5.46 -6.17 -15.35
CA ASN A 65 6.21 -4.99 -14.95
C ASN A 65 6.62 -4.97 -13.47
N ARG A 66 6.34 -6.04 -12.71
CA ARG A 66 6.48 -6.05 -11.24
C ARG A 66 7.88 -5.63 -10.77
N ASN A 67 8.93 -6.09 -11.45
CA ASN A 67 10.31 -5.73 -11.11
C ASN A 67 10.61 -4.24 -11.33
N LEU A 68 10.10 -3.66 -12.42
CA LEU A 68 10.26 -2.24 -12.70
C LEU A 68 9.49 -1.39 -11.68
N ILE A 69 8.30 -1.84 -11.30
CA ILE A 69 7.45 -1.19 -10.30
C ILE A 69 8.14 -1.18 -8.92
N ILE A 70 8.70 -2.31 -8.49
CA ILE A 70 9.44 -2.39 -7.20
C ILE A 70 10.68 -1.50 -7.23
N LEU A 71 11.38 -1.44 -8.36
CA LEU A 71 12.54 -0.56 -8.53
C LEU A 71 12.17 0.92 -8.42
N SER A 72 11.09 1.35 -9.10
CA SER A 72 10.59 2.74 -9.02
C SER A 72 10.24 3.14 -7.59
N ARG A 73 9.45 2.30 -6.91
CA ARG A 73 9.01 2.55 -5.53
C ARG A 73 10.16 2.61 -4.53
N SER A 74 11.17 1.78 -4.72
CA SER A 74 12.37 1.81 -3.89
C SER A 74 13.03 3.18 -4.00
N ASN A 75 13.16 3.70 -5.23
CA ASN A 75 13.76 5.00 -5.51
C ASN A 75 12.89 6.18 -5.01
N GLU A 76 11.57 6.11 -5.12
CA GLU A 76 10.64 7.10 -4.59
C GLU A 76 10.78 7.26 -3.05
N LEU A 77 10.82 6.14 -2.32
CA LEU A 77 10.90 6.13 -0.85
C LEU A 77 12.22 6.66 -0.28
N PHE A 78 13.31 6.65 -1.06
CA PHE A 78 14.57 7.27 -0.64
C PHE A 78 14.51 8.80 -0.68
N HIS A 79 13.64 9.35 -1.53
CA HIS A 79 13.70 10.76 -1.89
C HIS A 79 12.50 11.54 -1.35
N ARG A 80 11.29 10.97 -1.38
CA ARG A 80 10.04 11.68 -1.04
C ARG A 80 9.79 11.82 0.47
N SER A 81 9.08 12.89 0.84
CA SER A 81 8.64 13.18 2.21
C SER A 81 7.41 12.35 2.59
N ASP A 82 7.32 12.00 3.87
CA ASP A 82 6.34 11.03 4.37
C ASP A 82 4.92 11.55 4.54
N ALA A 83 4.81 12.85 4.80
CA ALA A 83 3.53 13.51 5.03
C ALA A 83 2.69 13.55 3.75
N ASP A 84 3.35 13.78 2.61
CA ASP A 84 2.69 13.91 1.31
C ASP A 84 2.22 12.54 0.81
N TYR A 85 3.11 11.55 0.86
CA TYR A 85 2.86 10.18 0.43
C TYR A 85 1.73 9.49 1.21
N SER A 86 1.77 9.58 2.55
CA SER A 86 0.73 8.98 3.40
C SER A 86 -0.63 9.67 3.30
N SER A 87 -0.65 10.96 2.93
CA SER A 87 -1.88 11.72 2.71
C SER A 87 -2.61 11.25 1.45
N GLU A 88 -1.88 11.02 0.36
CA GLU A 88 -2.43 10.56 -0.91
C GLU A 88 -3.07 9.17 -0.79
N HIS A 89 -2.37 8.21 -0.18
CA HIS A 89 -2.90 6.87 0.05
C HIS A 89 -4.17 6.87 0.89
N ARG A 90 -4.24 7.74 1.91
CA ARG A 90 -5.45 7.88 2.74
C ARG A 90 -6.63 8.39 1.93
N GLN A 91 -6.42 9.38 1.07
CA GLN A 91 -7.48 9.92 0.19
C GLN A 91 -7.99 8.85 -0.80
N ILE A 92 -7.11 8.02 -1.33
CA ILE A 92 -7.48 6.90 -2.20
C ILE A 92 -8.31 5.87 -1.40
N LEU A 93 -7.88 5.51 -0.19
CA LEU A 93 -8.63 4.59 0.68
C LEU A 93 -10.01 5.10 1.04
N GLU A 94 -10.15 6.39 1.33
CA GLU A 94 -11.44 7.05 1.60
C GLU A 94 -12.39 6.91 0.40
N ALA A 95 -11.87 7.16 -0.82
CA ALA A 95 -12.64 7.02 -2.05
C ALA A 95 -13.06 5.57 -2.32
N LEU A 96 -12.17 4.60 -2.09
CA LEU A 96 -12.49 3.17 -2.21
C LEU A 96 -13.55 2.74 -1.19
N ARG A 97 -13.45 3.21 0.07
CA ARG A 97 -14.42 2.90 1.14
C ARG A 97 -15.79 3.52 0.92
N SER A 98 -15.85 4.67 0.26
CA SER A 98 -17.11 5.30 -0.15
C SER A 98 -17.72 4.68 -1.42
N HIS A 99 -17.07 3.65 -1.99
CA HIS A 99 -17.48 2.99 -3.23
C HIS A 99 -17.56 3.95 -4.44
N ASP A 100 -16.81 5.06 -4.40
CA ASP A 100 -16.75 6.02 -5.50
C ASP A 100 -15.54 5.70 -6.40
N GLY A 101 -15.78 4.89 -7.44
CA GLY A 101 -14.75 4.48 -8.38
C GLY A 101 -14.15 5.64 -9.17
N SER A 102 -14.94 6.67 -9.50
CA SER A 102 -14.47 7.85 -10.23
C SER A 102 -13.55 8.70 -9.35
N LEU A 103 -13.92 8.89 -8.08
CA LEU A 103 -13.06 9.60 -7.14
C LEU A 103 -11.77 8.81 -6.88
N ALA A 104 -11.85 7.50 -6.70
CA ALA A 104 -10.66 6.65 -6.47
C ALA A 104 -9.69 6.72 -7.66
N GLU A 105 -10.20 6.66 -8.89
CA GLU A 105 -9.40 6.82 -10.10
C GLU A 105 -8.73 8.20 -10.16
N SER A 106 -9.49 9.29 -9.92
CA SER A 106 -8.93 10.64 -9.97
C SER A 106 -7.83 10.86 -8.93
N ARG A 107 -7.99 10.31 -7.72
CA ARG A 107 -6.99 10.38 -6.64
C ARG A 107 -5.74 9.57 -6.97
N MET A 108 -5.91 8.38 -7.55
CA MET A 108 -4.79 7.56 -8.02
C MET A 108 -4.02 8.26 -9.14
N ARG A 109 -4.71 8.92 -10.07
CA ARG A 109 -4.08 9.68 -11.14
C ARG A 109 -3.23 10.84 -10.62
N VAL A 110 -3.76 11.61 -9.68
CA VAL A 110 -3.00 12.69 -9.02
C VAL A 110 -1.78 12.15 -8.28
N HIS A 111 -1.94 11.05 -7.54
CA HIS A 111 -0.84 10.38 -6.85
C HIS A 111 0.30 9.98 -7.80
N ILE A 112 -0.02 9.29 -8.90
CA ILE A 112 0.97 8.88 -9.91
C ILE A 112 1.63 10.09 -10.58
N GLN A 113 0.88 11.16 -10.84
CA GLN A 113 1.44 12.39 -11.41
C GLN A 113 2.43 13.05 -10.44
N ASN A 114 2.10 13.11 -9.15
CA ASN A 114 2.99 13.66 -8.13
C ASN A 114 4.27 12.83 -7.99
N ASP A 115 4.20 11.50 -8.12
CA ASP A 115 5.39 10.63 -8.13
C ASP A 115 6.27 10.90 -9.35
N LEU A 116 5.67 11.08 -10.54
CA LEU A 116 6.39 11.42 -11.77
C LEU A 116 7.07 12.79 -11.68
N ASP A 117 6.33 13.83 -11.26
CA ASP A 117 6.84 15.19 -11.13
C ASP A 117 8.02 15.20 -10.15
N TYR A 118 7.86 14.51 -9.02
CA TYR A 118 8.92 14.35 -8.04
C TYR A 118 10.18 13.68 -8.64
N TYR A 119 10.00 12.59 -9.38
CA TYR A 119 11.09 11.86 -10.04
C TYR A 119 11.87 12.74 -11.02
N LEU A 120 11.14 13.47 -11.88
CA LEU A 120 11.73 14.37 -12.88
C LEU A 120 12.52 15.51 -12.23
N GLU A 121 12.06 16.03 -11.10
CA GLU A 121 12.70 17.16 -10.42
C GLU A 121 13.94 16.79 -9.60
N HIS A 122 13.96 15.59 -9.00
CA HIS A 122 14.90 15.21 -7.94
C HIS A 122 15.80 14.01 -8.25
N VAL A 123 15.43 13.15 -9.20
CA VAL A 123 16.17 11.90 -9.49
C VAL A 123 16.89 11.97 -10.83
N ASN A 124 16.31 12.61 -11.84
CA ASN A 124 16.87 12.70 -13.19
C ASN A 124 17.92 13.84 -13.35
N LYS A 125 18.58 14.25 -12.26
CA LYS A 125 19.69 15.22 -12.23
C LYS A 125 20.93 14.55 -11.66
#